data_AF-A0AAF3FRP0-F1
#
_entry.id   AF-A0AAF3FRP0-F1
#
_cell.length_a   1.000
_cell.length_b   1.000
_cell.length_c   1.000
_cell.angle_alpha   90.00
_cell.angle_beta   90.00
_cell.angle_gamma   90.00
#
_symmetry.space_group_name_H-M   'P 1'
#
loop_
_entity.id
_entity.type
_entity.pdbx_description
1 polymer ?
#
loop_
_entity_poly.entity_id
_entity_poly.type
_entity_poly.pdbx_seq_one_letter_code
_entity_poly.pdbx_strand_id
1 'polypeptide(L)'
;MEKARQQLEEFRRRQLEEKATSSTERIIDKLPPVQPRQNLFSKLFSIDVLNILPFRVWRSSYDRNPSLIAICLGLGQRKDGEISAYSVFNENCERLLGQMTAEHFERDVLQKRRPQ
;
A
#
# COMPACT_ATOMS: atom_id res chain seq x y z
N MET A 1 -11.30 -22.65 64.15
CA MET A 1 -11.89 -23.51 63.09
C MET A 1 -12.33 -22.73 61.85
N GLU A 2 -12.72 -21.45 61.97
CA GLU A 2 -13.18 -20.63 60.83
C GLU A 2 -12.08 -20.32 59.80
N LYS A 3 -10.86 -20.00 60.25
CA LYS A 3 -9.72 -19.74 59.35
C LYS A 3 -9.40 -20.92 58.42
N ALA A 4 -9.52 -22.15 58.92
CA ALA A 4 -9.29 -23.36 58.11
C ALA A 4 -10.38 -23.56 57.05
N ARG A 5 -11.63 -23.13 57.33
CA ARG A 5 -12.73 -23.18 56.35
C ARG A 5 -12.53 -22.14 55.25
N GLN A 6 -12.11 -20.92 55.60
CA GLN A 6 -11.80 -19.86 54.64
C GLN A 6 -10.68 -20.28 53.68
N GLN A 7 -9.60 -20.87 54.21
CA GLN A 7 -8.50 -21.38 53.39
C GLN A 7 -8.95 -22.51 52.45
N LEU A 8 -9.85 -23.39 52.92
CA LEU A 8 -10.40 -24.47 52.09
C LEU A 8 -11.29 -23.94 50.95
N GLU A 9 -12.07 -22.90 51.22
CA GLU A 9 -12.92 -22.25 50.20
C GLU A 9 -12.10 -21.49 49.16
N GLU A 10 -11.06 -20.78 49.59
CA GLU A 10 -10.11 -20.11 48.68
C GLU A 10 -9.37 -21.12 47.80
N PHE A 11 -8.91 -22.24 48.39
CA PHE A 11 -8.26 -23.31 47.64
C PHE A 11 -9.20 -23.94 46.60
N ARG A 12 -10.46 -24.17 46.98
CA ARG A 12 -11.49 -24.71 46.08
C ARG A 12 -11.80 -23.74 44.94
N ARG A 13 -11.82 -22.43 45.20
CA ARG A 13 -12.01 -21.40 44.15
C ARG A 13 -10.89 -21.39 43.13
N ARG A 14 -9.63 -21.40 43.55
CA ARG A 14 -8.47 -21.44 42.64
C ARG A 14 -8.50 -22.67 41.72
N GLN A 15 -8.87 -23.82 42.27
CA GLN A 15 -9.00 -25.05 41.50
C GLN A 15 -10.13 -25.01 40.45
N LEU A 16 -11.22 -24.28 40.73
CA LEU A 16 -12.30 -24.10 39.77
C LEU A 16 -11.89 -23.15 38.64
N GLU A 17 -11.16 -22.08 38.97
CA GLU A 17 -10.64 -21.12 37.99
C GLU A 17 -9.60 -21.75 37.08
N GLU A 18 -8.63 -22.51 37.62
CA GLU A 18 -7.62 -23.25 36.84
C GLU A 18 -8.24 -24.31 35.92
N LYS A 19 -9.31 -24.98 36.38
CA LYS A 19 -10.05 -25.95 35.54
C LYS A 19 -10.84 -25.26 34.44
N ALA A 20 -11.43 -24.09 34.73
CA ALA A 20 -12.18 -23.33 33.74
C ALA A 20 -11.26 -22.80 32.64
N THR A 21 -10.11 -22.21 32.99
CA THR A 21 -9.13 -21.69 32.02
C THR A 21 -8.51 -22.81 31.17
N SER A 22 -8.12 -23.94 31.77
CA SER A 22 -7.58 -25.08 31.02
C SER A 22 -8.61 -25.70 30.06
N SER A 23 -9.90 -25.65 30.41
CA SER A 23 -10.96 -26.17 29.55
C SER A 23 -11.23 -25.22 28.37
N THR A 24 -11.20 -23.91 28.60
CA THR A 24 -11.39 -22.92 27.53
C THR A 24 -10.23 -22.89 26.54
N GLU A 25 -8.98 -22.98 27.01
CA GLU A 25 -7.81 -23.02 26.13
C GLU A 25 -7.84 -24.24 25.21
N ARG A 26 -8.20 -25.42 25.73
CA ARG A 26 -8.36 -26.64 24.91
C ARG A 26 -9.48 -26.54 23.88
N ILE A 27 -10.51 -25.73 24.12
CA ILE A 27 -11.60 -25.51 23.16
C ILE A 27 -11.15 -24.54 22.07
N ILE A 28 -10.41 -23.49 22.44
CA ILE A 28 -9.87 -22.48 21.51
C ILE A 28 -8.86 -23.12 20.56
N ASP A 29 -7.96 -23.98 21.06
CA ASP A 29 -6.96 -24.68 20.23
C ASP A 29 -7.56 -25.69 19.25
N LYS A 30 -8.77 -26.20 19.55
CA LYS A 30 -9.49 -27.15 18.70
C LYS A 30 -10.42 -26.47 17.68
N LEU A 31 -10.59 -25.16 17.75
CA LEU A 31 -11.42 -24.45 16.80
C LEU A 31 -10.63 -24.24 15.51
N PRO A 32 -11.08 -24.76 14.36
CA PRO A 32 -10.41 -24.49 13.10
C PRO A 32 -10.36 -22.97 12.88
N PRO A 33 -9.29 -22.44 12.26
CA PRO A 33 -9.17 -21.02 12.01
C PRO A 33 -10.42 -20.54 11.26
N VAL A 34 -11.13 -19.57 11.84
CA VAL A 34 -12.28 -18.94 11.21
C VAL A 34 -11.79 -18.28 9.94
N GLN A 35 -12.05 -18.93 8.80
CA GLN A 35 -11.68 -18.38 7.51
C GLN A 35 -12.42 -17.06 7.34
N PRO A 36 -11.73 -15.94 7.07
CA PRO A 36 -12.40 -14.66 6.87
C PRO A 36 -13.37 -14.82 5.70
N ARG A 37 -14.65 -14.62 5.95
CA ARG A 37 -15.71 -14.70 4.95
C ARG A 37 -15.41 -13.67 3.86
N GLN A 38 -14.82 -14.12 2.77
CA GLN A 38 -14.48 -13.27 1.64
C GLN A 38 -15.79 -12.75 1.03
N ASN A 39 -16.05 -11.46 1.23
CA ASN A 39 -17.22 -10.80 0.65
C ASN A 39 -17.10 -10.81 -0.88
N LEU A 40 -18.18 -11.15 -1.57
CA LEU A 40 -18.22 -11.25 -3.05
C LEU A 40 -17.78 -9.94 -3.73
N PHE A 41 -18.03 -8.80 -3.08
CA PHE A 41 -17.53 -7.48 -3.46
C PHE A 41 -16.00 -7.38 -3.49
N SER A 42 -15.29 -7.98 -2.53
CA SER A 42 -13.81 -7.98 -2.54
C SER A 42 -13.26 -8.74 -3.75
N LYS A 43 -13.90 -9.85 -4.15
CA LYS A 43 -13.55 -10.59 -5.36
C LYS A 43 -13.86 -9.81 -6.64
N LEU A 44 -14.95 -9.03 -6.67
CA LEU A 44 -15.33 -8.20 -7.81
C LEU A 44 -14.36 -7.03 -8.06
N PHE A 45 -13.84 -6.41 -7.01
CA PHE A 45 -12.82 -5.35 -7.14
C PHE A 45 -11.38 -5.89 -7.24
N SER A 46 -11.18 -7.21 -7.17
CA SER A 46 -9.89 -7.86 -7.43
C SER A 46 -9.59 -8.03 -8.92
N ILE A 47 -10.46 -7.53 -9.81
CA ILE A 47 -10.19 -7.50 -11.24
C ILE A 47 -9.10 -6.47 -11.46
N ASP A 48 -7.86 -6.94 -11.45
CA ASP A 48 -6.72 -6.17 -11.90
C ASP A 48 -6.95 -5.86 -13.38
N VAL A 49 -7.26 -4.60 -13.67
CA VAL A 49 -7.50 -4.07 -15.02
C VAL A 49 -6.33 -4.40 -15.96
N LEU A 50 -5.13 -4.59 -15.39
CA LEU A 50 -3.92 -4.96 -16.12
C LEU A 50 -3.89 -6.45 -16.53
N ASN A 51 -4.82 -7.29 -16.05
CA ASN A 51 -4.98 -8.69 -16.47
C ASN A 51 -5.95 -8.88 -17.65
N ILE A 52 -6.55 -7.81 -18.17
CA ILE A 52 -7.36 -7.83 -19.40
C ILE A 52 -6.40 -8.05 -20.59
N LEU A 53 -6.78 -8.92 -21.53
CA LEU A 53 -5.94 -9.45 -22.64
C LEU A 53 -4.97 -8.44 -23.31
N PRO A 54 -5.36 -7.22 -23.69
CA PRO A 54 -4.43 -6.20 -24.20
C PRO A 54 -3.34 -5.80 -23.20
N PHE A 55 -3.69 -5.57 -21.93
CA PHE A 55 -2.77 -5.09 -20.91
C PHE A 55 -1.92 -6.21 -20.30
N ARG A 56 -2.41 -7.46 -20.33
CA ARG A 56 -1.67 -8.63 -19.82
C ARG A 56 -0.45 -8.95 -20.68
N VAL A 57 -0.60 -8.88 -22.00
CA VAL A 57 0.51 -9.11 -22.96
C VAL A 57 1.49 -7.95 -22.93
N TRP A 58 0.96 -6.72 -22.83
CA TRP A 58 1.74 -5.50 -22.65
C TRP A 58 2.63 -5.59 -21.40
N ARG A 59 2.04 -5.89 -20.22
CA ARG A 59 2.76 -6.09 -18.95
C ARG A 59 3.82 -7.20 -19.03
N SER A 60 3.45 -8.37 -19.58
CA SER A 60 4.38 -9.49 -19.75
C SER A 60 5.57 -9.15 -20.64
N SER A 61 5.36 -8.30 -21.65
CA SER A 61 6.43 -7.82 -22.53
C SER A 61 7.40 -6.88 -21.80
N TYR A 62 6.91 -6.08 -20.86
CA TYR A 62 7.73 -5.18 -20.04
C TYR A 62 8.53 -5.89 -18.95
N ASP A 63 7.92 -6.85 -18.26
CA ASP A 63 8.58 -7.62 -17.21
C ASP A 63 9.80 -8.41 -17.76
N ARG A 64 9.82 -8.67 -19.07
CA ARG A 64 10.92 -9.36 -19.76
C ARG A 64 12.21 -8.54 -19.85
N ASN A 65 12.13 -7.20 -19.86
CA ASN A 65 13.29 -6.31 -20.01
C ASN A 65 13.11 -5.00 -19.21
N PRO A 66 13.26 -5.04 -17.87
CA PRO A 66 13.07 -3.85 -17.03
C PRO A 66 14.09 -2.74 -17.31
N SER A 67 15.28 -3.09 -17.80
CA SER A 67 16.33 -2.12 -18.17
C SER A 67 15.94 -1.25 -19.36
N LEU A 68 15.32 -1.83 -20.40
CA LEU A 68 14.84 -1.07 -21.55
C LEU A 68 13.75 -0.08 -21.16
N ILE A 69 12.87 -0.46 -20.23
CA ILE A 69 11.85 0.44 -19.69
C ILE A 69 12.49 1.57 -18.91
N ALA A 70 13.45 1.26 -18.05
CA ALA A 70 14.16 2.28 -17.28
C ALA A 70 14.88 3.28 -18.21
N ILE A 71 15.43 2.81 -19.33
CA ILE A 71 16.04 3.67 -20.36
C ILE A 71 14.98 4.49 -21.10
N CYS A 72 13.91 3.87 -21.59
CA CYS A 72 12.84 4.56 -22.34
C CYS A 72 12.08 5.58 -21.49
N LEU A 73 11.91 5.32 -20.19
CA LEU A 73 11.29 6.23 -19.23
C LEU A 73 12.29 7.22 -18.63
N GLY A 74 13.58 7.12 -18.96
CA GLY A 74 14.63 7.98 -18.41
C GLY A 74 14.82 7.84 -16.89
N LEU A 75 14.45 6.71 -16.30
CA LEU A 75 14.56 6.39 -14.86
C LEU A 75 15.98 5.97 -14.44
N GLY A 76 16.94 5.99 -15.37
CA GLY A 76 18.35 5.74 -15.05
C GLY A 76 18.92 6.82 -14.12
N GLN A 77 19.77 6.40 -13.18
CA GLN A 77 20.55 7.32 -12.36
C GLN A 77 21.57 8.03 -13.25
N ARG A 78 21.37 9.33 -13.48
CA ARG A 78 22.33 10.18 -14.18
C ARG A 78 23.46 10.55 -13.24
N LYS A 79 24.68 10.70 -13.78
CA LYS A 79 25.80 11.23 -12.98
C LYS A 79 25.66 12.74 -12.85
N ASP A 80 26.08 13.29 -11.72
CA ASP A 80 26.14 14.73 -11.52
C ASP A 80 27.06 15.36 -12.59
N GLY A 81 26.49 16.26 -13.41
CA GLY A 81 27.17 16.89 -14.54
C GLY A 81 27.00 16.19 -15.89
N GLU A 82 26.21 15.12 -15.99
CA GLU A 82 25.92 14.46 -17.26
C GLU A 82 24.99 15.33 -18.13
N ILE A 83 25.51 15.76 -19.28
CA ILE A 83 24.83 16.70 -20.20
C ILE A 83 23.55 16.05 -20.72
N SER A 84 22.39 16.66 -20.42
CA SER A 84 21.13 16.22 -21.00
C SER A 84 21.02 16.70 -22.45
N ALA A 85 20.27 15.99 -23.29
CA ALA A 85 19.99 16.44 -24.66
C ALA A 85 19.38 17.86 -24.73
N TYR A 86 18.71 18.29 -23.66
CA TYR A 86 18.19 19.65 -23.52
C TYR A 86 19.27 20.67 -23.13
N SER A 87 20.27 20.27 -22.34
CA SER A 87 21.41 21.12 -21.96
C SER A 87 22.30 21.51 -23.14
N VAL A 88 22.35 20.69 -24.19
CA VAL A 88 23.06 21.00 -25.45
C VAL A 88 22.52 22.28 -26.11
N PHE A 89 21.24 22.57 -25.93
CA PHE A 89 20.58 23.74 -26.53
C PHE A 89 20.22 24.81 -25.49
N ASN A 90 20.50 24.55 -24.21
CA ASN A 90 20.12 25.40 -23.09
C ASN A 90 21.01 25.07 -21.88
N GLU A 91 22.26 25.54 -21.91
CA GLU A 91 23.31 25.20 -20.95
C GLU A 91 22.90 25.45 -19.49
N ASN A 92 22.13 26.51 -19.24
CA ASN A 92 21.65 26.88 -17.90
C ASN A 92 20.27 26.29 -17.54
N CYS A 93 19.68 25.46 -18.41
CA CYS A 93 18.26 25.05 -18.33
C CYS A 93 17.32 26.24 -18.09
N GLU A 94 17.63 27.38 -18.71
CA GLU A 94 16.86 28.61 -18.57
C GLU A 94 15.55 28.53 -19.36
N ARG A 95 14.54 29.25 -18.89
CA ARG A 95 13.24 29.24 -19.55
C ARG A 95 13.35 29.80 -20.97
N LEU A 96 12.92 29.02 -21.96
CA LEU A 96 12.84 29.49 -23.34
C LEU A 96 11.69 30.49 -23.50
N LEU A 97 12.00 31.63 -24.12
CA LEU A 97 11.03 32.68 -24.39
C LEU A 97 9.88 32.13 -25.25
N GLY A 98 8.63 32.31 -24.81
CA GLY A 98 7.44 31.85 -25.52
C GLY A 98 6.85 30.51 -25.04
N GLN A 99 7.51 29.78 -24.14
CA GLN A 99 6.90 28.61 -23.49
C GLN A 99 5.98 29.04 -22.33
N MET A 100 4.77 28.48 -22.29
CA MET A 100 3.87 28.64 -21.13
C MET A 100 4.47 27.93 -19.92
N THR A 101 4.49 28.61 -18.76
CA THR A 101 4.89 27.96 -17.50
C THR A 101 3.71 27.60 -16.63
N ALA A 102 3.99 26.72 -15.67
CA ALA A 102 3.11 26.42 -14.56
C ALA A 102 2.54 27.70 -13.92
N GLU A 103 3.33 28.76 -13.70
CA GLU A 103 2.78 29.98 -13.06
C GLU A 103 1.78 30.73 -13.97
N HIS A 104 2.00 30.71 -15.29
CA HIS A 104 1.04 31.27 -16.24
C HIS A 104 -0.24 30.42 -16.30
N PHE A 105 -0.08 29.10 -16.32
CA PHE A 105 -1.19 28.16 -16.27
C PHE A 105 -1.99 28.30 -14.97
N GLU A 106 -1.33 28.36 -13.82
CA GLU A 106 -1.94 28.56 -12.51
C GLU A 106 -2.69 29.89 -12.46
N ARG A 107 -2.12 30.97 -13.00
CA ARG A 107 -2.81 32.26 -13.08
C ARG A 107 -4.10 32.14 -13.91
N ASP A 108 -4.04 31.56 -15.10
CA ASP A 108 -5.18 31.47 -16.02
C ASP A 108 -6.27 30.50 -15.52
N VAL A 109 -5.88 29.43 -14.84
CA VAL A 109 -6.80 28.42 -14.30
C VAL A 109 -7.40 28.85 -12.97
N LEU A 110 -6.62 29.46 -12.07
CA LEU A 110 -7.07 29.88 -10.75
C LEU A 110 -7.81 31.23 -10.78
N GLN A 111 -7.44 32.17 -11.66
CA GLN A 111 -8.17 33.44 -11.78
C GLN A 111 -9.57 33.26 -12.36
N LYS A 112 -9.81 32.25 -13.19
CA LYS A 112 -11.17 31.93 -13.70
C LYS A 112 -12.18 31.55 -12.60
N ARG A 113 -11.73 31.23 -11.38
CA ARG A 113 -12.60 30.82 -10.28
C ARG A 113 -12.90 31.91 -9.25
N ARG A 114 -12.38 33.13 -9.42
CA ARG A 114 -12.84 34.27 -8.62
C ARG A 114 -13.94 35.01 -9.39
N PRO A 115 -15.21 34.89 -9.01
CA PRO A 115 -16.19 35.89 -9.42
C PRO A 115 -15.73 37.25 -8.88
N GLN A 116 -15.80 38.28 -9.73
CA GLN A 116 -15.65 39.67 -9.28
C GLN A 116 -16.84 40.07 -8.40
#